data_AF-A0AAD9W285-F1
#
_entry.id   AF-A0AAD9W285-F1
#
_cell.length_a   1.000
_cell.length_b   1.000
_cell.length_c   1.000
_cell.angle_alpha   90.00
_cell.angle_beta   90.00
_cell.angle_gamma   90.00
#
_symmetry.space_group_name_H-M   'P 1'
#
loop_
_entity.id
_entity.type
_entity.pdbx_description
1 polymer ?
#
loop_
_entity_poly.entity_id
_entity_poly.type
_entity_poly.pdbx_seq_one_letter_code
_entity_poly.pdbx_strand_id
1 'polypeptide(L)'
;MSSLSLSPLKHLATASPLYIKSCRSSITASRTTLPASLFSTQATASQFTAAHLPYTPRHRLFSTTTVNMAQPTVRSAYDPKDMKFRYLGPTGLQVSVFSLGGWLTYGGTQKGSIVKDILQTAWDHGIQTFDTAEIYANGACEVEMGQALKELDWPRDEYVLITKVFFGTGRKEPNTRGLSRKHVIEGLKSSLQRLQTPYVDVVFAHRPDVGTPLLEIVEGFTQAIRNLNLAYYWGTSEWSAQQIAEATRLAEKHNLIAPIAEQPQYNAFHRERFEVEFKPLFEQFNYGTTIWSPLASGLLTGKYNDGIPEGSRFATNKEFFQNTVNSLQTDEGKAKIEKVKKLTKIAEKLGGNTSQLALAWAASNPNVSTVILGATKIEQINDNIKALALLDKLTPEVKEEIEAVLDNKPKPTPTFNRER
;
A
#
# COMPACT_ATOMS: atom_id res chain seq x y z
N MET A 1 15.90 -59.13 3.43
CA MET A 1 15.23 -59.51 2.17
C MET A 1 14.40 -58.29 1.77
N SER A 2 14.65 -57.47 0.76
CA SER A 2 15.49 -57.46 -0.47
C SER A 2 15.64 -55.96 -0.82
N SER A 3 16.83 -55.36 -0.73
CA SER A 3 17.84 -55.20 -1.80
C SER A 3 17.42 -54.32 -3.00
N LEU A 4 18.17 -53.22 -3.18
CA LEU A 4 18.61 -52.59 -4.45
C LEU A 4 17.53 -51.82 -5.24
N SER A 5 17.78 -50.72 -5.96
CA SER A 5 19.04 -50.17 -6.49
C SER A 5 18.84 -48.69 -6.88
N LEU A 6 19.93 -47.92 -6.81
CA LEU A 6 20.13 -46.58 -7.35
C LEU A 6 20.79 -46.65 -8.74
N SER A 7 20.60 -45.58 -9.54
CA SER A 7 21.44 -45.07 -10.66
C SER A 7 21.08 -45.51 -12.11
N PRO A 8 21.56 -44.82 -13.18
CA PRO A 8 21.89 -43.38 -13.36
C PRO A 8 21.43 -42.75 -14.71
N LEU A 9 21.61 -41.42 -14.80
CA LEU A 9 21.67 -40.59 -16.02
C LEU A 9 22.66 -41.09 -17.10
N LYS A 10 22.29 -40.98 -18.39
CA LYS A 10 23.20 -40.77 -19.54
C LYS A 10 22.53 -40.02 -20.73
N HIS A 11 23.00 -38.79 -20.95
CA HIS A 11 23.49 -38.11 -22.17
C HIS A 11 22.90 -38.24 -23.62
N LEU A 12 22.98 -37.07 -24.30
CA LEU A 12 23.17 -36.72 -25.74
C LEU A 12 21.91 -36.12 -26.41
N ALA A 13 21.83 -34.80 -26.67
CA ALA A 13 22.55 -33.98 -27.67
C ALA A 13 22.24 -34.36 -29.13
N THR A 14 21.42 -33.55 -29.80
CA THR A 14 21.53 -33.29 -31.26
C THR A 14 20.93 -31.92 -31.61
N ALA A 15 21.64 -31.22 -32.48
CA ALA A 15 21.40 -29.87 -32.96
C ALA A 15 20.52 -29.83 -34.22
N SER A 16 20.03 -28.62 -34.51
CA SER A 16 19.22 -28.18 -35.65
C SER A 16 19.82 -28.49 -37.04
N PRO A 17 19.02 -28.28 -38.11
CA PRO A 17 19.43 -27.22 -39.04
C PRO A 17 18.29 -26.34 -39.62
N LEU A 18 18.66 -25.06 -39.79
CA LEU A 18 18.38 -24.16 -40.92
C LEU A 18 16.93 -23.92 -41.41
N TYR A 19 16.50 -22.66 -41.34
CA TYR A 19 16.02 -21.95 -42.53
C TYR A 19 16.31 -20.44 -42.43
N ILE A 20 17.25 -20.00 -43.26
CA ILE A 20 17.55 -18.61 -43.58
C ILE A 20 16.72 -18.25 -44.81
N LYS A 21 15.92 -17.17 -44.77
CA LYS A 21 15.55 -16.40 -45.97
C LYS A 21 15.52 -14.91 -45.64
N SER A 22 16.47 -14.20 -46.24
CA SER A 22 16.55 -12.76 -46.43
C SER A 22 15.63 -12.35 -47.59
N CYS A 23 14.93 -11.21 -47.49
CA CYS A 23 15.13 -10.06 -48.40
C CYS A 23 14.17 -8.88 -48.11
N ARG A 24 14.81 -7.75 -47.75
CA ARG A 24 14.64 -6.33 -48.13
C ARG A 24 13.34 -5.77 -48.75
N SER A 25 13.20 -4.46 -48.43
CA SER A 25 12.43 -3.35 -49.05
C SER A 25 11.16 -3.00 -48.27
N SER A 26 10.82 -1.74 -47.98
CA SER A 26 11.31 -0.44 -48.45
C SER A 26 10.86 0.64 -47.44
N ILE A 27 11.79 1.50 -47.01
CA ILE A 27 11.49 2.74 -46.28
C ILE A 27 11.22 3.81 -47.33
N THR A 28 10.00 4.34 -47.39
CA THR A 28 9.67 5.55 -48.13
C THR A 28 9.47 6.69 -47.14
N ALA A 29 10.45 7.60 -47.11
CA ALA A 29 10.35 8.88 -46.43
C ALA A 29 9.54 9.84 -47.33
N SER A 30 8.39 10.30 -46.86
CA SER A 30 7.67 11.43 -47.44
C SER A 30 8.15 12.71 -46.76
N ARG A 31 8.93 13.52 -47.49
CA ARG A 31 9.21 14.92 -47.17
C ARG A 31 8.07 15.78 -47.70
N THR A 32 7.30 16.38 -46.81
CA THR A 32 6.42 17.50 -47.14
C THR A 32 7.05 18.79 -46.66
N THR A 33 7.60 19.55 -47.60
CA THR A 33 7.99 20.95 -47.47
C THR A 33 6.75 21.84 -47.49
N LEU A 34 6.58 22.68 -46.47
CA LEU A 34 5.62 23.81 -46.47
C LEU A 34 6.41 25.13 -46.54
N PRO A 35 5.99 26.12 -47.34
CA PRO A 35 6.72 27.37 -47.52
C PRO A 35 6.38 28.40 -46.43
N ALA A 36 7.41 29.17 -46.05
CA ALA A 36 7.30 30.34 -45.21
C ALA A 36 6.88 31.58 -46.03
N SER A 37 5.89 32.32 -45.54
CA SER A 37 5.59 33.71 -45.93
C SER A 37 5.25 34.47 -44.63
N LEU A 38 6.12 35.35 -44.16
CA LEU A 38 6.13 36.80 -44.38
C LEU A 38 4.80 37.47 -43.99
N PHE A 39 4.71 37.90 -42.73
CA PHE A 39 3.97 39.11 -42.37
C PHE A 39 4.78 39.94 -41.37
N SER A 40 5.25 41.08 -41.88
CA SER A 40 5.75 42.23 -41.16
C SER A 40 4.56 43.14 -40.89
N THR A 41 4.34 43.54 -39.65
CA THR A 41 3.57 44.75 -39.34
C THR A 41 4.21 45.47 -38.16
N GLN A 42 4.56 46.73 -38.45
CA GLN A 42 5.29 47.67 -37.63
C GLN A 42 4.48 48.13 -36.41
N ALA A 43 5.19 48.37 -35.32
CA ALA A 43 4.72 49.09 -34.15
C ALA A 43 4.54 50.58 -34.47
N THR A 44 3.45 51.18 -33.98
CA THR A 44 3.32 52.63 -33.84
C THR A 44 2.98 52.95 -32.39
N ALA A 45 3.86 53.73 -31.76
CA ALA A 45 3.66 54.27 -30.43
C ALA A 45 2.88 55.59 -30.55
N SER A 46 1.77 55.72 -29.83
CA SER A 46 1.09 57.00 -29.63
C SER A 46 1.02 57.30 -28.14
N GLN A 47 1.60 58.44 -27.78
CA GLN A 47 1.57 59.06 -26.47
C GLN A 47 0.12 59.40 -26.08
N PHE A 48 -0.27 59.10 -24.85
CA PHE A 48 -1.47 59.66 -24.23
C PHE A 48 -1.08 60.45 -22.98
N THR A 49 -1.39 61.74 -23.02
CA THR A 49 -1.23 62.74 -21.98
C THR A 49 -2.23 62.50 -20.84
N ALA A 50 -1.75 62.52 -19.60
CA ALA A 50 -2.58 62.44 -18.40
C ALA A 50 -3.32 63.75 -18.14
N ALA A 51 -4.65 63.71 -18.06
CA ALA A 51 -5.48 64.80 -17.56
C ALA A 51 -5.99 64.44 -16.15
N HIS A 52 -5.65 65.28 -15.17
CA HIS A 52 -6.17 65.22 -13.80
C HIS A 52 -7.66 65.57 -13.76
N LEU A 53 -8.47 64.73 -13.12
CA LEU A 53 -9.84 65.06 -12.69
C LEU A 53 -9.93 64.93 -11.16
N PRO A 54 -10.62 65.85 -10.46
CA PRO A 54 -10.66 65.89 -9.01
C PRO A 54 -11.53 64.77 -8.41
N TYR A 55 -11.00 64.12 -7.38
CA TYR A 55 -11.65 63.08 -6.58
C TYR A 55 -12.61 63.69 -5.56
N THR A 56 -13.90 63.36 -5.64
CA THR A 56 -14.89 63.61 -4.56
C THR A 56 -15.25 62.27 -3.90
N PRO A 57 -15.09 62.10 -2.57
CA PRO A 57 -15.41 60.85 -1.91
C PRO A 57 -16.93 60.72 -1.70
N ARG A 58 -17.57 59.78 -2.41
CA ARG A 58 -18.89 59.28 -2.02
C ARG A 58 -18.71 58.04 -1.16
N HIS A 59 -19.03 58.16 0.12
CA HIS A 59 -19.22 57.01 1.00
C HIS A 59 -20.39 56.16 0.47
N ARG A 60 -20.08 55.06 -0.23
CA ARG A 60 -21.04 53.95 -0.41
C ARG A 60 -20.87 53.00 0.76
N LEU A 61 -21.95 52.87 1.53
CA LEU A 61 -22.16 51.74 2.43
C LEU A 61 -22.08 50.46 1.59
N PHE A 62 -20.98 49.72 1.73
CA PHE A 62 -20.88 48.37 1.20
C PHE A 62 -21.73 47.48 2.11
N SER A 63 -22.94 47.17 1.65
CA SER A 63 -23.68 46.02 2.13
C SER A 63 -22.81 44.80 1.83
N THR A 64 -22.30 44.15 2.88
CA THR A 64 -21.67 42.84 2.80
C THR A 64 -22.75 41.83 2.44
N THR A 65 -23.06 41.74 1.15
CA THR A 65 -23.75 40.58 0.61
C THR A 65 -22.78 39.42 0.78
N THR A 66 -23.04 38.58 1.77
CA THR A 66 -22.45 37.26 1.90
C THR A 66 -22.52 36.58 0.53
N VAL A 67 -21.37 36.41 -0.10
CA VAL A 67 -21.25 35.61 -1.32
C VAL A 67 -21.65 34.20 -0.91
N ASN A 68 -22.81 33.78 -1.39
CA ASN A 68 -23.30 32.43 -1.27
C ASN A 68 -22.26 31.55 -1.98
N MET A 69 -21.40 30.86 -1.23
CA MET A 69 -20.47 29.90 -1.82
C MET A 69 -21.32 28.82 -2.47
N ALA A 70 -21.46 28.89 -3.79
CA ALA A 70 -22.20 27.91 -4.56
C ALA A 70 -21.68 26.53 -4.17
N GLN A 71 -22.59 25.63 -3.77
CA GLN A 71 -22.20 24.25 -3.50
C GLN A 71 -21.46 23.70 -4.71
N PRO A 72 -20.35 22.96 -4.50
CA PRO A 72 -19.58 22.42 -5.60
C PRO A 72 -20.49 21.59 -6.51
N THR A 73 -20.32 21.76 -7.81
CA THR A 73 -21.10 21.02 -8.83
C THR A 73 -20.85 19.51 -8.77
N VAL A 74 -19.75 19.10 -8.14
CA VAL A 74 -19.42 17.71 -7.83
C VAL A 74 -19.57 17.51 -6.32
N ARG A 75 -20.31 16.47 -5.92
CA ARG A 75 -20.46 16.10 -4.52
C ARG A 75 -19.10 15.70 -3.95
N SER A 76 -18.72 16.32 -2.84
CA SER A 76 -17.57 15.92 -2.03
C SER A 76 -18.03 15.59 -0.62
N ALA A 77 -17.52 14.52 -0.03
CA ALA A 77 -17.85 14.08 1.32
C ALA A 77 -16.62 13.90 2.23
N TYR A 78 -15.42 14.04 1.67
CA TYR A 78 -14.17 13.80 2.37
C TYR A 78 -13.62 15.06 3.05
N ASP A 79 -13.17 14.89 4.30
CA ASP A 79 -12.40 15.89 5.03
C ASP A 79 -11.10 15.25 5.54
N PRO A 80 -9.91 15.71 5.13
CA PRO A 80 -8.64 15.11 5.51
C PRO A 80 -8.32 15.25 7.00
N LYS A 81 -8.96 16.16 7.75
CA LYS A 81 -8.61 16.45 9.16
C LYS A 81 -7.11 16.71 9.33
N ASP A 82 -6.51 16.13 10.37
CA ASP A 82 -5.07 16.16 10.65
C ASP A 82 -4.29 15.02 9.96
N MET A 83 -4.93 14.24 9.07
CA MET A 83 -4.28 13.13 8.40
C MET A 83 -3.14 13.62 7.50
N LYS A 84 -1.98 12.95 7.61
CA LYS A 84 -0.85 13.17 6.70
C LYS A 84 -1.01 12.27 5.48
N PHE A 85 -0.62 12.74 4.30
CA PHE A 85 -0.67 11.98 3.04
C PHE A 85 0.72 11.81 2.45
N ARG A 86 0.94 10.67 1.78
CA ARG A 86 2.19 10.35 1.08
C ARG A 86 1.89 9.77 -0.30
N TYR A 87 2.79 9.98 -1.23
CA TYR A 87 2.72 9.30 -2.52
C TYR A 87 2.92 7.79 -2.34
N LEU A 88 2.16 7.00 -3.08
CA LEU A 88 2.37 5.56 -3.19
C LEU A 88 3.41 5.30 -4.27
N GLY A 89 4.66 5.29 -3.83
CA GLY A 89 5.82 5.05 -4.68
C GLY A 89 6.07 6.16 -5.69
N PRO A 90 6.44 5.81 -6.95
CA PRO A 90 6.75 6.81 -7.98
C PRO A 90 5.51 7.41 -8.66
N THR A 91 4.32 7.22 -8.10
CA THR A 91 3.05 7.60 -8.74
C THR A 91 2.49 8.92 -8.21
N GLY A 92 1.49 9.46 -8.90
CA GLY A 92 0.70 10.59 -8.41
C GLY A 92 -0.38 10.21 -7.38
N LEU A 93 -0.56 8.92 -7.08
CA LEU A 93 -1.56 8.46 -6.12
C LEU A 93 -1.09 8.79 -4.70
N GLN A 94 -1.91 9.52 -3.94
CA GLN A 94 -1.66 9.79 -2.54
C GLN A 94 -2.50 8.87 -1.65
N VAL A 95 -1.89 8.35 -0.59
CA VAL A 95 -2.53 7.51 0.42
C VAL A 95 -2.43 8.18 1.79
N SER A 96 -3.43 7.98 2.63
CA SER A 96 -3.37 8.39 4.04
C SER A 96 -2.27 7.61 4.76
N VAL A 97 -1.48 8.28 5.61
CA VAL A 97 -0.36 7.65 6.36
C VAL A 97 -0.83 6.46 7.20
N PHE A 98 -2.08 6.50 7.68
CA PHE A 98 -2.76 5.32 8.19
C PHE A 98 -3.83 4.85 7.20
N SER A 99 -3.86 3.54 6.96
CA SER A 99 -4.88 2.84 6.18
C SER A 99 -5.59 1.82 7.05
N LEU A 100 -6.71 1.28 6.59
CA LEU A 100 -7.51 0.31 7.35
C LEU A 100 -7.65 -1.01 6.58
N GLY A 101 -7.17 -2.10 7.19
CA GLY A 101 -7.21 -3.45 6.64
C GLY A 101 -8.27 -4.35 7.26
N GLY A 102 -8.91 -5.20 6.45
CA GLY A 102 -9.99 -6.09 6.89
C GLY A 102 -9.58 -7.47 7.42
N TRP A 103 -8.29 -7.83 7.39
CA TRP A 103 -7.82 -9.19 7.73
C TRP A 103 -8.21 -9.63 9.15
N LEU A 104 -8.67 -10.88 9.27
CA LEU A 104 -9.22 -11.52 10.48
C LEU A 104 -10.43 -10.81 11.13
N THR A 105 -10.92 -9.72 10.54
CA THR A 105 -11.94 -8.88 11.17
C THR A 105 -13.25 -8.96 10.39
N TYR A 106 -13.30 -8.42 9.18
CA TYR A 106 -14.54 -8.34 8.42
C TYR A 106 -14.87 -9.67 7.76
N GLY A 107 -16.14 -10.09 7.85
CA GLY A 107 -16.60 -11.41 7.41
C GLY A 107 -16.19 -12.56 8.34
N GLY A 108 -15.32 -12.28 9.32
CA GLY A 108 -14.91 -13.16 10.41
C GLY A 108 -15.55 -12.74 11.72
N THR A 109 -14.78 -12.07 12.58
CA THR A 109 -15.22 -11.59 13.90
C THR A 109 -16.31 -10.52 13.83
N GLN A 110 -16.25 -9.63 12.83
CA GLN A 110 -17.20 -8.53 12.66
C GLN A 110 -17.97 -8.68 11.34
N LYS A 111 -19.30 -8.47 11.41
CA LYS A 111 -20.25 -8.59 10.29
C LYS A 111 -21.40 -7.59 10.46
N GLY A 112 -21.94 -7.08 9.37
CA GLY A 112 -23.07 -6.15 9.37
C GLY A 112 -22.67 -4.71 9.73
N SER A 113 -23.56 -4.00 10.43
CA SER A 113 -23.48 -2.54 10.63
C SER A 113 -22.16 -2.07 11.27
N ILE A 114 -21.56 -2.87 12.16
CA ILE A 114 -20.30 -2.52 12.80
C ILE A 114 -19.14 -2.35 11.80
N VAL A 115 -19.16 -3.06 10.67
CA VAL A 115 -18.14 -2.88 9.61
C VAL A 115 -18.26 -1.47 9.04
N LYS A 116 -19.49 -1.04 8.74
CA LYS A 116 -19.79 0.32 8.29
C LYS A 116 -19.37 1.37 9.32
N ASP A 117 -19.70 1.18 10.58
CA ASP A 117 -19.38 2.14 11.64
C ASP A 117 -17.86 2.30 11.82
N ILE A 118 -17.09 1.21 11.69
CA ILE A 118 -15.63 1.25 11.74
C ILE A 118 -15.06 1.98 10.50
N LEU A 119 -15.58 1.71 9.30
CA LEU A 119 -15.16 2.44 8.09
C LEU A 119 -15.47 3.94 8.22
N GLN A 120 -16.68 4.30 8.65
CA GLN A 120 -17.07 5.70 8.86
C GLN A 120 -16.19 6.39 9.89
N THR A 121 -15.89 5.72 11.01
CA THR A 121 -14.97 6.27 12.02
C THR A 121 -13.59 6.54 11.41
N ALA A 122 -13.07 5.62 10.59
CA ALA A 122 -11.77 5.81 9.93
C ALA A 122 -11.81 7.01 8.97
N TRP A 123 -12.87 7.12 8.16
CA TRP A 123 -13.12 8.24 7.26
C TRP A 123 -13.20 9.58 7.99
N ASP A 124 -13.91 9.64 9.11
CA ASP A 124 -14.08 10.85 9.92
C ASP A 124 -12.76 11.35 10.53
N HIS A 125 -11.74 10.49 10.60
CA HIS A 125 -10.37 10.79 11.01
C HIS A 125 -9.42 11.02 9.81
N GLY A 126 -9.95 11.11 8.60
CA GLY A 126 -9.19 11.34 7.38
C GLY A 126 -8.52 10.09 6.80
N ILE A 127 -8.83 8.87 7.25
CA ILE A 127 -8.36 7.65 6.57
C ILE A 127 -9.20 7.43 5.31
N GLN A 128 -8.55 7.45 4.14
CA GLN A 128 -9.21 7.18 2.85
C GLN A 128 -8.75 5.89 2.17
N THR A 129 -7.70 5.25 2.70
CA THR A 129 -7.11 4.05 2.09
C THR A 129 -7.56 2.78 2.82
N PHE A 130 -8.21 1.87 2.10
CA PHE A 130 -8.80 0.64 2.63
C PHE A 130 -8.25 -0.60 1.94
N ASP A 131 -7.90 -1.62 2.72
CA ASP A 131 -7.22 -2.84 2.26
C ASP A 131 -8.02 -4.12 2.57
N THR A 132 -8.14 -4.99 1.57
CA THR A 132 -8.77 -6.31 1.67
C THR A 132 -8.06 -7.32 0.78
N ALA A 133 -8.55 -8.56 0.68
CA ALA A 133 -8.04 -9.59 -0.23
C ALA A 133 -9.11 -10.64 -0.51
N GLU A 134 -9.02 -11.32 -1.67
CA GLU A 134 -9.99 -12.36 -2.04
C GLU A 134 -10.10 -13.49 -0.99
N ILE A 135 -9.00 -13.78 -0.29
CA ILE A 135 -8.93 -14.88 0.68
C ILE A 135 -9.41 -14.50 2.07
N TYR A 136 -9.53 -13.20 2.38
CA TYR A 136 -9.90 -12.77 3.73
C TYR A 136 -11.32 -13.25 4.04
N ALA A 137 -11.41 -14.13 5.04
CA ALA A 137 -12.63 -14.87 5.39
C ALA A 137 -13.28 -15.56 4.15
N ASN A 138 -12.45 -16.15 3.27
CA ASN A 138 -12.89 -16.80 2.02
C ASN A 138 -13.78 -15.89 1.14
N GLY A 139 -13.45 -14.60 1.07
CA GLY A 139 -14.16 -13.59 0.29
C GLY A 139 -15.22 -12.82 1.07
N ALA A 140 -15.61 -13.27 2.27
CA ALA A 140 -16.61 -12.56 3.06
C ALA A 140 -16.16 -11.15 3.49
N CYS A 141 -14.86 -10.92 3.66
CA CYS A 141 -14.33 -9.59 3.94
C CYS A 141 -14.65 -8.57 2.84
N GLU A 142 -14.51 -8.97 1.58
CA GLU A 142 -14.87 -8.13 0.42
C GLU A 142 -16.38 -7.89 0.32
N VAL A 143 -17.21 -8.88 0.65
CA VAL A 143 -18.68 -8.72 0.68
C VAL A 143 -19.10 -7.69 1.73
N GLU A 144 -18.59 -7.82 2.96
CA GLU A 144 -18.91 -6.91 4.07
C GLU A 144 -18.41 -5.48 3.79
N MET A 145 -17.19 -5.34 3.29
CA MET A 145 -16.64 -4.04 2.92
C MET A 145 -17.39 -3.40 1.75
N GLY A 146 -17.73 -4.18 0.71
CA GLY A 146 -18.51 -3.69 -0.43
C GLY A 146 -19.92 -3.25 -0.05
N GLN A 147 -20.59 -4.00 0.83
CA GLN A 147 -21.89 -3.60 1.36
C GLN A 147 -21.79 -2.31 2.18
N ALA A 148 -20.80 -2.23 3.08
CA ALA A 148 -20.59 -1.04 3.90
C ALA A 148 -20.32 0.21 3.04
N LEU A 149 -19.40 0.14 2.07
CA LEU A 149 -19.07 1.25 1.18
C LEU A 149 -20.28 1.70 0.35
N LYS A 150 -21.11 0.76 -0.10
CA LYS A 150 -22.35 1.07 -0.82
C LYS A 150 -23.38 1.76 0.05
N GLU A 151 -23.52 1.37 1.32
CA GLU A 151 -24.42 2.03 2.28
C GLU A 151 -23.92 3.42 2.69
N LEU A 152 -22.60 3.61 2.76
CA LEU A 152 -21.96 4.90 3.08
C LEU A 152 -22.11 5.92 1.95
N ASP A 153 -22.22 5.44 0.71
CA ASP A 153 -22.44 6.25 -0.48
C ASP A 153 -21.41 7.39 -0.61
N TRP A 154 -20.15 7.09 -0.28
CA TRP A 154 -19.03 8.02 -0.49
C TRP A 154 -18.70 8.13 -1.97
N PRO A 155 -18.35 9.34 -2.46
CA PRO A 155 -17.82 9.49 -3.82
C PRO A 155 -16.62 8.57 -4.05
N ARG A 156 -16.69 7.75 -5.10
CA ARG A 156 -15.69 6.70 -5.36
C ARG A 156 -14.28 7.25 -5.60
N ASP A 157 -14.18 8.46 -6.14
CA ASP A 157 -12.96 9.20 -6.43
C ASP A 157 -12.27 9.78 -5.18
N GLU A 158 -12.91 9.74 -4.02
CA GLU A 158 -12.37 10.28 -2.76
C GLU A 158 -11.68 9.23 -1.87
N TYR A 159 -11.69 7.95 -2.25
CA TYR A 159 -11.02 6.89 -1.48
C TYR A 159 -10.19 5.94 -2.35
N VAL A 160 -9.16 5.36 -1.72
CA VAL A 160 -8.29 4.35 -2.31
C VAL A 160 -8.68 2.98 -1.79
N LEU A 161 -9.08 2.09 -2.69
CA LEU A 161 -9.42 0.71 -2.37
C LEU A 161 -8.37 -0.24 -2.93
N ILE A 162 -7.88 -1.12 -2.06
CA ILE A 162 -6.84 -2.10 -2.34
C ILE A 162 -7.39 -3.50 -2.14
N THR A 163 -7.22 -4.39 -3.13
CA THR A 163 -7.41 -5.83 -2.94
C THR A 163 -6.19 -6.63 -3.39
N LYS A 164 -6.19 -7.95 -3.13
CA LYS A 164 -5.09 -8.86 -3.46
C LYS A 164 -5.62 -10.16 -4.05
N VAL A 165 -4.89 -10.68 -5.03
CA VAL A 165 -5.16 -11.95 -5.69
C VAL A 165 -3.98 -12.91 -5.47
N PHE A 166 -4.28 -14.15 -5.08
CA PHE A 166 -3.40 -15.32 -5.09
C PHE A 166 -4.14 -16.58 -4.63
N PHE A 167 -4.78 -16.54 -3.46
CA PHE A 167 -5.23 -17.75 -2.75
C PHE A 167 -6.65 -18.20 -3.10
N GLY A 168 -7.38 -17.42 -3.90
CA GLY A 168 -8.80 -17.66 -4.16
C GLY A 168 -9.65 -17.53 -2.89
N THR A 169 -10.81 -18.17 -2.92
CA THR A 169 -11.79 -18.17 -1.82
C THR A 169 -11.97 -19.57 -1.20
N GLY A 170 -10.89 -20.34 -1.10
CA GLY A 170 -10.93 -21.73 -0.60
C GLY A 170 -11.45 -22.77 -1.60
N ARG A 171 -11.59 -22.38 -2.87
CA ARG A 171 -11.90 -23.27 -3.99
C ARG A 171 -10.76 -24.27 -4.24
N LYS A 172 -11.09 -25.44 -4.78
CA LYS A 172 -10.15 -26.57 -4.96
C LYS A 172 -9.67 -26.75 -6.39
N GLU A 173 -10.34 -26.12 -7.35
CA GLU A 173 -10.03 -26.22 -8.76
C GLU A 173 -8.64 -25.63 -9.05
N PRO A 174 -7.85 -26.24 -9.96
CA PRO A 174 -6.43 -25.94 -10.10
C PRO A 174 -6.12 -24.49 -10.49
N ASN A 175 -7.04 -23.84 -11.21
CA ASN A 175 -6.90 -22.48 -11.73
C ASN A 175 -7.60 -21.42 -10.88
N THR A 176 -7.88 -21.71 -9.61
CA THR A 176 -8.53 -20.77 -8.67
C THR A 176 -7.56 -20.22 -7.62
N ARG A 177 -6.26 -20.32 -7.91
CA ARG A 177 -5.15 -19.79 -7.11
C ARG A 177 -3.89 -19.55 -7.97
N GLY A 178 -2.89 -18.90 -7.39
CA GLY A 178 -1.63 -18.52 -8.02
C GLY A 178 -1.71 -17.17 -8.73
N LEU A 179 -0.73 -16.87 -9.57
CA LEU A 179 -0.63 -15.63 -10.34
C LEU A 179 -0.59 -15.87 -11.85
N SER A 180 -1.07 -17.03 -12.31
CA SER A 180 -1.38 -17.21 -13.73
C SER A 180 -2.28 -16.09 -14.23
N ARG A 181 -2.14 -15.70 -15.50
CA ARG A 181 -2.98 -14.66 -16.12
C ARG A 181 -4.47 -14.95 -15.90
N LYS A 182 -4.86 -16.24 -15.97
CA LYS A 182 -6.23 -16.67 -15.72
C LYS A 182 -6.71 -16.29 -14.33
N HIS A 183 -5.95 -16.62 -13.28
CA HIS A 183 -6.38 -16.32 -11.91
C HIS A 183 -6.31 -14.83 -11.58
N VAL A 184 -5.29 -14.10 -12.08
CA VAL A 184 -5.21 -12.65 -11.91
C VAL A 184 -6.48 -11.96 -12.42
N ILE A 185 -6.93 -12.30 -13.63
CA ILE A 185 -8.14 -11.70 -14.23
C ILE A 185 -9.43 -12.20 -13.57
N GLU A 186 -9.62 -13.52 -13.44
CA GLU A 186 -10.87 -14.09 -12.91
C GLU A 186 -11.03 -13.84 -11.40
N GLY A 187 -9.94 -13.91 -10.64
CA GLY A 187 -9.89 -13.60 -9.22
C GLY A 187 -10.23 -12.14 -8.97
N LEU A 188 -9.62 -11.21 -9.71
CA LEU A 188 -9.93 -9.78 -9.56
C LEU A 188 -11.38 -9.46 -9.96
N LYS A 189 -11.89 -10.00 -11.08
CA LYS A 189 -13.31 -9.83 -11.43
C LYS A 189 -14.24 -10.34 -10.33
N SER A 190 -13.91 -11.48 -9.73
CA SER A 190 -14.69 -12.04 -8.63
C SER A 190 -14.62 -11.16 -7.37
N SER A 191 -13.46 -10.58 -7.07
CA SER A 191 -13.29 -9.60 -5.99
C SER A 191 -14.13 -8.34 -6.22
N LEU A 192 -14.11 -7.78 -7.42
CA LEU A 192 -14.90 -6.59 -7.79
C LEU A 192 -16.40 -6.83 -7.65
N GLN A 193 -16.88 -8.03 -8.00
CA GLN A 193 -18.27 -8.42 -7.78
C GLN A 193 -18.64 -8.40 -6.29
N ARG A 194 -17.78 -8.95 -5.42
CA ARG A 194 -18.01 -8.95 -3.96
C ARG A 194 -17.94 -7.53 -3.38
N LEU A 195 -16.99 -6.73 -3.85
CA LEU A 195 -16.80 -5.33 -3.45
C LEU A 195 -17.87 -4.38 -4.01
N GLN A 196 -18.68 -4.82 -4.98
CA GLN A 196 -19.72 -4.02 -5.62
C GLN A 196 -19.18 -2.72 -6.26
N THR A 197 -17.97 -2.78 -6.83
CA THR A 197 -17.29 -1.65 -7.49
C THR A 197 -16.75 -2.10 -8.85
N PRO A 198 -16.71 -1.22 -9.88
CA PRO A 198 -16.14 -1.57 -11.18
C PRO A 198 -14.62 -1.70 -11.17
N TYR A 199 -13.93 -1.08 -10.21
CA TYR A 199 -12.46 -1.13 -10.11
C TYR A 199 -11.98 -0.98 -8.66
N VAL A 200 -10.74 -1.42 -8.44
CA VAL A 200 -9.91 -1.06 -7.28
C VAL A 200 -8.82 -0.09 -7.71
N ASP A 201 -8.29 0.71 -6.80
CA ASP A 201 -7.19 1.63 -7.13
C ASP A 201 -5.90 0.84 -7.32
N VAL A 202 -5.64 -0.12 -6.43
CA VAL A 202 -4.46 -0.99 -6.50
C VAL A 202 -4.86 -2.45 -6.32
N VAL A 203 -4.39 -3.32 -7.20
CA VAL A 203 -4.45 -4.77 -7.01
C VAL A 203 -3.06 -5.33 -6.70
N PHE A 204 -2.93 -6.08 -5.61
CA PHE A 204 -1.67 -6.71 -5.23
C PHE A 204 -1.59 -8.18 -5.63
N ALA A 205 -0.42 -8.59 -6.11
CA ALA A 205 0.02 -9.98 -6.05
C ALA A 205 0.21 -10.38 -4.58
N HIS A 206 -0.71 -11.16 -4.00
CA HIS A 206 -0.73 -11.38 -2.55
C HIS A 206 0.51 -12.16 -2.05
N ARG A 207 1.12 -13.00 -2.89
CA ARG A 207 2.40 -13.70 -2.61
C ARG A 207 3.17 -13.91 -3.91
N PRO A 208 4.48 -14.17 -3.88
CA PRO A 208 5.20 -14.65 -5.04
C PRO A 208 4.64 -15.99 -5.53
N ASP A 209 4.52 -16.17 -6.84
CA ASP A 209 4.16 -17.44 -7.45
C ASP A 209 5.35 -18.00 -8.23
N VAL A 210 6.07 -18.94 -7.63
CA VAL A 210 7.22 -19.60 -8.29
C VAL A 210 6.81 -20.57 -9.39
N GLY A 211 5.52 -20.93 -9.47
CA GLY A 211 4.98 -21.81 -10.50
C GLY A 211 4.57 -21.09 -11.79
N THR A 212 4.44 -19.76 -11.75
CA THR A 212 4.05 -18.95 -12.91
C THR A 212 5.26 -18.14 -13.40
N PRO A 213 5.58 -18.12 -14.72
CA PRO A 213 6.63 -17.27 -15.25
C PRO A 213 6.39 -15.80 -14.91
N LEU A 214 7.42 -15.10 -14.41
CA LEU A 214 7.28 -13.73 -13.95
C LEU A 214 6.77 -12.77 -15.04
N LEU A 215 7.18 -12.97 -16.29
CA LEU A 215 6.66 -12.20 -17.42
C LEU A 215 5.13 -12.37 -17.58
N GLU A 216 4.59 -13.57 -17.42
CA GLU A 216 3.14 -13.80 -17.49
C GLU A 216 2.41 -13.06 -16.36
N ILE A 217 2.99 -13.04 -15.15
CA ILE A 217 2.43 -12.31 -14.01
C ILE A 217 2.32 -10.81 -14.35
N VAL A 218 3.43 -10.21 -14.82
CA VAL A 218 3.47 -8.77 -15.19
C VAL A 218 2.51 -8.46 -16.33
N GLU A 219 2.42 -9.34 -17.34
CA GLU A 219 1.43 -9.22 -18.43
C GLU A 219 -0.01 -9.31 -17.92
N GLY A 220 -0.30 -10.21 -16.97
CA GLY A 220 -1.62 -10.37 -16.38
C GLY A 220 -2.10 -9.12 -15.65
N PHE A 221 -1.25 -8.51 -14.81
CA PHE A 221 -1.57 -7.25 -14.15
C PHE A 221 -1.65 -6.07 -15.13
N THR A 222 -0.77 -6.04 -16.13
CA THR A 222 -0.87 -5.03 -17.21
C THR A 222 -2.17 -5.14 -17.97
N GLN A 223 -2.65 -6.35 -18.26
CA GLN A 223 -3.93 -6.58 -18.92
C GLN A 223 -5.11 -6.14 -18.04
N ALA A 224 -5.07 -6.44 -16.74
CA ALA A 224 -6.09 -6.01 -15.79
C ALA A 224 -6.25 -4.47 -15.78
N ILE A 225 -5.15 -3.74 -15.90
CA ILE A 225 -5.12 -2.28 -15.92
C ILE A 225 -5.45 -1.74 -17.31
N ARG A 226 -4.55 -1.94 -18.30
CA ARG A 226 -4.63 -1.26 -19.61
C ARG A 226 -5.77 -1.73 -20.50
N ASN A 227 -6.11 -3.01 -20.43
CA ASN A 227 -7.07 -3.60 -21.36
C ASN A 227 -8.47 -3.73 -20.77
N LEU A 228 -8.57 -3.90 -19.45
CA LEU A 228 -9.83 -4.22 -18.79
C LEU A 228 -10.29 -3.17 -17.78
N ASN A 229 -9.45 -2.20 -17.42
CA ASN A 229 -9.75 -1.14 -16.44
C ASN A 229 -10.29 -1.68 -15.10
N LEU A 230 -9.81 -2.85 -14.66
CA LEU A 230 -10.20 -3.47 -13.39
C LEU A 230 -9.44 -2.88 -12.19
N ALA A 231 -8.28 -2.28 -12.46
CA ALA A 231 -7.47 -1.55 -11.51
C ALA A 231 -6.73 -0.39 -12.17
N TYR A 232 -6.27 0.60 -11.39
CA TYR A 232 -5.40 1.67 -11.90
C TYR A 232 -3.92 1.36 -11.73
N TYR A 233 -3.56 0.67 -10.67
CA TYR A 233 -2.19 0.27 -10.36
C TYR A 233 -2.13 -1.18 -9.88
N TRP A 234 -0.91 -1.73 -9.84
CA TRP A 234 -0.67 -3.01 -9.18
C TRP A 234 0.57 -2.97 -8.30
N GLY A 235 0.65 -3.88 -7.35
CA GLY A 235 1.76 -4.01 -6.42
C GLY A 235 2.06 -5.46 -6.05
N THR A 236 3.06 -5.64 -5.19
CA THR A 236 3.55 -6.95 -4.73
C THR A 236 3.39 -7.09 -3.22
N SER A 237 3.26 -8.32 -2.68
CA SER A 237 3.18 -8.55 -1.24
C SER A 237 3.95 -9.79 -0.81
N GLU A 238 4.88 -9.60 0.12
CA GLU A 238 5.88 -10.56 0.55
C GLU A 238 6.81 -11.03 -0.59
N TRP A 239 7.13 -10.12 -1.51
CA TRP A 239 8.13 -10.37 -2.56
C TRP A 239 9.52 -9.96 -2.09
N SER A 240 10.55 -10.64 -2.61
CA SER A 240 11.94 -10.22 -2.36
C SER A 240 12.32 -9.00 -3.21
N ALA A 241 13.33 -8.25 -2.79
CA ALA A 241 13.85 -7.12 -3.57
C ALA A 241 14.29 -7.55 -4.97
N GLN A 242 14.84 -8.76 -5.08
CA GLN A 242 15.25 -9.34 -6.36
C GLN A 242 14.03 -9.53 -7.29
N GLN A 243 12.95 -10.14 -6.78
CA GLN A 243 11.74 -10.39 -7.58
C GLN A 243 11.09 -9.08 -8.04
N ILE A 244 11.03 -8.08 -7.16
CA ILE A 244 10.47 -6.75 -7.50
C ILE A 244 11.33 -6.06 -8.56
N ALA A 245 12.65 -6.07 -8.41
CA ALA A 245 13.56 -5.47 -9.39
C ALA A 245 13.50 -6.19 -10.75
N GLU A 246 13.34 -7.51 -10.76
CA GLU A 246 13.17 -8.29 -11.98
C GLU A 246 11.82 -7.97 -12.66
N ALA A 247 10.73 -7.91 -11.90
CA ALA A 247 9.41 -7.55 -12.41
C ALA A 247 9.40 -6.15 -13.04
N THR A 248 10.05 -5.19 -12.37
CA THR A 248 10.21 -3.81 -12.85
C THR A 248 10.98 -3.77 -14.18
N ARG A 249 12.12 -4.46 -14.26
CA ARG A 249 12.91 -4.54 -15.50
C ARG A 249 12.19 -5.25 -16.64
N LEU A 250 11.45 -6.32 -16.35
CA LEU A 250 10.62 -6.99 -17.34
C LEU A 250 9.54 -6.05 -17.86
N ALA A 251 8.92 -5.27 -16.98
CA ALA A 251 7.93 -4.30 -17.39
C ALA A 251 8.51 -3.23 -18.33
N GLU A 252 9.66 -2.65 -17.97
CA GLU A 252 10.37 -1.69 -18.83
C GLU A 252 10.73 -2.30 -20.19
N LYS A 253 11.35 -3.48 -20.19
CA LYS A 253 11.82 -4.17 -21.39
C LYS A 253 10.69 -4.52 -22.36
N HIS A 254 9.53 -4.90 -21.83
CA HIS A 254 8.39 -5.35 -22.61
C HIS A 254 7.29 -4.28 -22.78
N ASN A 255 7.57 -3.03 -22.38
CA ASN A 255 6.60 -1.93 -22.39
C ASN A 255 5.29 -2.30 -21.66
N LEU A 256 5.40 -2.94 -20.49
CA LEU A 256 4.30 -3.30 -19.61
C LEU A 256 4.22 -2.31 -18.44
N ILE A 257 3.31 -2.52 -17.49
CA ILE A 257 3.21 -1.69 -16.27
C ILE A 257 4.04 -2.34 -15.17
N ALA A 258 5.00 -1.60 -14.60
CA ALA A 258 5.76 -2.02 -13.42
C ALA A 258 4.89 -1.94 -12.15
N PRO A 259 5.13 -2.79 -11.13
CA PRO A 259 4.45 -2.65 -9.86
C PRO A 259 4.90 -1.36 -9.17
N ILE A 260 4.03 -0.75 -8.36
CA ILE A 260 4.29 0.60 -7.78
C ILE A 260 4.65 0.55 -6.29
N ALA A 261 4.29 -0.54 -5.62
CA ALA A 261 4.42 -0.67 -4.18
C ALA A 261 4.54 -2.12 -3.74
N GLU A 262 5.17 -2.30 -2.57
CA GLU A 262 5.25 -3.57 -1.85
C GLU A 262 4.37 -3.48 -0.60
N GLN A 263 3.73 -4.60 -0.24
CA GLN A 263 2.99 -4.76 1.01
C GLN A 263 3.71 -5.79 1.91
N PRO A 264 4.76 -5.36 2.66
CA PRO A 264 5.54 -6.25 3.50
C PRO A 264 5.15 -6.15 4.98
N GLN A 265 5.53 -7.17 5.76
CA GLN A 265 5.51 -7.05 7.21
C GLN A 265 6.53 -6.01 7.65
N TYR A 266 6.12 -5.03 8.46
CA TYR A 266 7.06 -4.13 9.10
C TYR A 266 6.54 -3.69 10.47
N ASN A 267 7.38 -3.84 11.49
CA ASN A 267 7.13 -3.37 12.85
C ASN A 267 8.44 -3.39 13.63
N ALA A 268 8.42 -2.88 14.87
CA ALA A 268 9.60 -2.78 15.73
C ALA A 268 10.34 -4.11 15.97
N PHE A 269 9.71 -5.27 15.73
CA PHE A 269 10.31 -6.60 15.86
C PHE A 269 10.54 -7.33 14.53
N HIS A 270 10.22 -6.71 13.39
CA HIS A 270 10.41 -7.27 12.05
C HIS A 270 10.87 -6.17 11.08
N ARG A 271 12.18 -6.05 10.91
CA ARG A 271 12.83 -4.87 10.29
C ARG A 271 13.75 -5.18 9.13
N GLU A 272 14.43 -6.33 9.16
CA GLU A 272 15.56 -6.67 8.25
C GLU A 272 15.21 -6.50 6.77
N ARG A 273 14.14 -7.14 6.29
CA ARG A 273 13.72 -7.06 4.88
C ARG A 273 13.38 -5.62 4.48
N PHE A 274 12.62 -4.93 5.31
CA PHE A 274 12.18 -3.57 5.00
C PHE A 274 13.32 -2.56 5.01
N GLU A 275 14.17 -2.57 6.05
CA GLU A 275 15.20 -1.55 6.25
C GLU A 275 16.51 -1.84 5.50
N VAL A 276 16.79 -3.12 5.16
CA VAL A 276 18.03 -3.53 4.48
C VAL A 276 17.76 -4.07 3.09
N GLU A 277 16.96 -5.13 2.96
CA GLU A 277 16.74 -5.80 1.66
C GLU A 277 16.11 -4.84 0.63
N PHE A 278 15.14 -4.01 1.05
CA PHE A 278 14.41 -3.11 0.18
C PHE A 278 15.07 -1.75 -0.05
N LYS A 279 16.18 -1.45 0.63
CA LYS A 279 16.88 -0.17 0.47
C LYS A 279 17.15 0.20 -1.01
N PRO A 280 17.63 -0.71 -1.88
CA PRO A 280 17.82 -0.40 -3.29
C PRO A 280 16.53 -0.08 -4.04
N LEU A 281 15.37 -0.61 -3.63
CA LEU A 281 14.09 -0.32 -4.27
C LEU A 281 13.67 1.13 -4.03
N PHE A 282 13.87 1.62 -2.80
CA PHE A 282 13.60 3.01 -2.46
C PHE A 282 14.52 3.96 -3.21
N GLU A 283 15.82 3.66 -3.25
CA GLU A 283 16.83 4.51 -3.89
C GLU A 283 16.71 4.53 -5.43
N GLN A 284 16.38 3.40 -6.06
CA GLN A 284 16.38 3.28 -7.53
C GLN A 284 15.02 3.55 -8.16
N PHE A 285 13.93 3.14 -7.50
CA PHE A 285 12.58 3.18 -8.08
C PHE A 285 11.62 4.10 -7.34
N ASN A 286 12.06 4.76 -6.26
CA ASN A 286 11.19 5.49 -5.34
C ASN A 286 9.98 4.65 -4.93
N TYR A 287 10.21 3.37 -4.64
CA TYR A 287 9.16 2.35 -4.52
C TYR A 287 8.26 2.58 -3.29
N GLY A 288 6.95 2.43 -3.46
CA GLY A 288 5.97 2.69 -2.38
C GLY A 288 5.84 1.51 -1.43
N THR A 289 5.29 1.75 -0.24
CA THR A 289 4.97 0.63 0.67
C THR A 289 3.67 0.80 1.44
N THR A 290 2.93 -0.31 1.55
CA THR A 290 1.72 -0.41 2.39
C THR A 290 2.01 -1.44 3.48
N ILE A 291 2.63 -1.05 4.61
CA ILE A 291 3.14 -2.05 5.57
C ILE A 291 2.02 -2.67 6.40
N TRP A 292 2.14 -3.97 6.71
CA TRP A 292 1.14 -4.70 7.50
C TRP A 292 1.68 -5.24 8.83
N SER A 293 0.77 -5.56 9.75
CA SER A 293 1.04 -5.93 11.14
C SER A 293 1.99 -4.98 11.90
N PRO A 294 1.73 -3.65 11.89
CA PRO A 294 2.57 -2.68 12.58
C PRO A 294 2.59 -2.91 14.10
N LEU A 295 1.53 -3.51 14.65
CA LEU A 295 1.41 -3.85 16.07
C LEU A 295 1.84 -5.28 16.42
N ALA A 296 2.48 -6.00 15.49
CA ALA A 296 2.90 -7.40 15.66
C ALA A 296 1.76 -8.29 16.20
N SER A 297 0.62 -8.29 15.51
CA SER A 297 -0.62 -9.00 15.92
C SER A 297 -1.16 -8.62 17.30
N GLY A 298 -0.81 -7.44 17.81
CA GLY A 298 -1.24 -6.92 19.09
C GLY A 298 -0.17 -6.97 20.19
N LEU A 299 1.00 -7.57 19.94
CA LEU A 299 2.10 -7.62 20.91
C LEU A 299 2.59 -6.22 21.29
N LEU A 300 2.71 -5.32 20.33
CA LEU A 300 3.14 -3.93 20.55
C LEU A 300 2.03 -3.02 21.11
N THR A 301 1.05 -3.59 21.81
CA THR A 301 0.02 -2.84 22.54
C THR A 301 0.20 -2.93 24.05
N GLY A 302 1.10 -3.80 24.54
CA GLY A 302 1.24 -4.11 25.95
C GLY A 302 0.18 -5.03 26.54
N LYS A 303 -0.90 -5.35 25.80
CA LYS A 303 -2.00 -6.17 26.34
C LYS A 303 -1.61 -7.61 26.72
N TYR A 304 -0.49 -8.10 26.21
CA TYR A 304 0.02 -9.45 26.50
C TYR A 304 1.14 -9.47 27.56
N ASN A 305 1.37 -8.36 28.26
CA ASN A 305 2.45 -8.24 29.25
C ASN A 305 2.30 -9.22 30.42
N ASP A 306 1.05 -9.55 30.78
CA ASP A 306 0.70 -10.35 31.96
C ASP A 306 -0.12 -11.60 31.60
N GLY A 307 -0.05 -12.06 30.35
CA GLY A 307 -0.77 -13.24 29.85
C GLY A 307 -1.61 -12.94 28.61
N ILE A 308 -2.49 -13.87 28.22
CA ILE A 308 -3.36 -13.70 27.03
C ILE A 308 -4.76 -13.29 27.48
N PRO A 309 -5.18 -12.02 27.28
CA PRO A 309 -6.52 -11.59 27.68
C PRO A 309 -7.61 -12.29 26.90
N GLU A 310 -8.77 -12.50 27.54
CA GLU A 310 -9.97 -12.97 26.87
C GLU A 310 -10.42 -11.98 25.79
N GLY A 311 -11.00 -12.49 24.70
CA GLY A 311 -11.42 -11.66 23.55
C GLY A 311 -10.28 -11.03 22.76
N SER A 312 -9.01 -11.25 23.15
CA SER A 312 -7.85 -10.84 22.37
C SER A 312 -7.69 -11.69 21.10
N ARG A 313 -6.94 -11.17 20.13
CA ARG A 313 -6.68 -11.86 18.85
C ARG A 313 -6.08 -13.26 19.06
N PHE A 314 -5.18 -13.41 20.02
CA PHE A 314 -4.57 -14.70 20.35
C PHE A 314 -5.56 -15.65 21.05
N ALA A 315 -6.50 -15.12 21.84
CA ALA A 315 -7.55 -15.92 22.48
C ALA A 315 -8.64 -16.38 21.50
N THR A 316 -9.02 -15.55 20.52
CA THR A 316 -10.11 -15.88 19.56
C THR A 316 -9.62 -16.71 18.37
N ASN A 317 -8.32 -16.78 18.12
CA ASN A 317 -7.72 -17.52 17.00
C ASN A 317 -6.61 -18.47 17.49
N LYS A 318 -6.91 -19.29 18.50
CA LYS A 318 -5.92 -20.10 19.23
C LYS A 318 -5.07 -20.99 18.32
N GLU A 319 -5.71 -21.75 17.43
CA GLU A 319 -5.01 -22.68 16.53
C GLU A 319 -4.01 -21.95 15.64
N PHE A 320 -4.40 -20.81 15.08
CA PHE A 320 -3.55 -20.01 14.21
C PHE A 320 -2.36 -19.38 14.96
N PHE A 321 -2.56 -18.93 16.20
CA PHE A 321 -1.51 -18.26 17.00
C PHE A 321 -0.82 -19.15 18.02
N GLN A 322 -1.08 -20.46 18.04
CA GLN A 322 -0.55 -21.36 19.08
C GLN A 322 0.98 -21.28 19.17
N ASN A 323 1.67 -21.29 18.02
CA ASN A 323 3.13 -21.18 17.97
C ASN A 323 3.61 -19.81 18.48
N THR A 324 2.89 -18.73 18.14
CA THR A 324 3.20 -17.39 18.64
C THR A 324 3.05 -17.33 20.16
N VAL A 325 1.94 -17.84 20.71
CA VAL A 325 1.69 -17.87 22.15
C VAL A 325 2.73 -18.72 22.89
N ASN A 326 3.08 -19.89 22.35
CA ASN A 326 4.14 -20.74 22.91
C ASN A 326 5.49 -20.02 22.90
N SER A 327 5.81 -19.30 21.82
CA SER A 327 7.07 -18.54 21.72
C SER A 327 7.18 -17.41 22.75
N LEU A 328 6.05 -16.89 23.27
CA LEU A 328 6.08 -15.88 24.34
C LEU A 328 6.53 -16.46 25.69
N GLN A 329 6.49 -17.78 25.86
CA GLN A 329 6.91 -18.46 27.09
C GLN A 329 8.42 -18.76 27.14
N THR A 330 9.13 -18.64 26.01
CA THR A 330 10.59 -18.80 25.96
C THR A 330 11.29 -17.56 26.53
N ASP A 331 12.59 -17.67 26.80
CA ASP A 331 13.37 -16.54 27.30
C ASP A 331 13.43 -15.39 26.27
N GLU A 332 13.49 -15.70 24.96
CA GLU A 332 13.40 -14.66 23.93
C GLU A 332 12.01 -14.00 23.91
N GLY A 333 10.95 -14.78 24.12
CA GLY A 333 9.58 -14.28 24.25
C GLY A 333 9.39 -13.32 25.41
N LYS A 334 9.87 -13.72 26.59
CA LYS A 334 9.87 -12.87 27.81
C LYS A 334 10.71 -11.61 27.61
N ALA A 335 11.89 -11.73 26.99
CA ALA A 335 12.72 -10.58 26.66
C ALA A 335 12.00 -9.60 25.72
N LYS A 336 11.22 -10.11 24.74
CA LYS A 336 10.36 -9.25 23.89
C LYS A 336 9.28 -8.54 24.71
N ILE A 337 8.63 -9.22 25.65
CA ILE A 337 7.63 -8.60 26.55
C ILE A 337 8.28 -7.49 27.39
N GLU A 338 9.47 -7.71 27.94
CA GLU A 338 10.20 -6.68 28.69
C GLU A 338 10.56 -5.47 27.82
N LYS A 339 10.91 -5.67 26.54
CA LYS A 339 11.06 -4.57 25.58
C LYS A 339 9.75 -3.80 25.41
N VAL A 340 8.62 -4.49 25.26
CA VAL A 340 7.29 -3.84 25.18
C VAL A 340 7.00 -3.01 26.43
N LYS A 341 7.27 -3.52 27.64
CA LYS A 341 7.09 -2.75 28.90
C LYS A 341 7.95 -1.49 28.94
N LYS A 342 9.20 -1.57 28.49
CA LYS A 342 10.09 -0.38 28.40
C LYS A 342 9.57 0.63 27.37
N LEU A 343 9.09 0.18 26.21
CA LEU A 343 8.45 1.04 25.22
C LEU A 343 7.19 1.71 25.78
N THR A 344 6.40 1.03 26.63
CA THR A 344 5.26 1.65 27.32
C THR A 344 5.70 2.87 28.13
N LYS A 345 6.84 2.81 28.82
CA LYS A 345 7.35 3.95 29.60
C LYS A 345 7.78 5.12 28.72
N ILE A 346 8.35 4.85 27.55
CA ILE A 346 8.64 5.91 26.57
C ILE A 346 7.34 6.54 26.07
N ALA A 347 6.34 5.72 25.73
CA ALA A 347 5.05 6.22 25.25
C ALA A 347 4.34 7.10 26.27
N GLU A 348 4.31 6.68 27.54
CA GLU A 348 3.73 7.43 28.66
C GLU A 348 4.40 8.81 28.80
N LYS A 349 5.74 8.89 28.72
CA LYS A 349 6.48 10.17 28.75
C LYS A 349 6.07 11.12 27.62
N LEU A 350 5.76 10.57 26.44
CA LEU A 350 5.33 11.35 25.27
C LEU A 350 3.82 11.71 25.29
N GLY A 351 3.10 11.29 26.34
CA GLY A 351 1.67 11.50 26.49
C GLY A 351 0.79 10.58 25.64
N GLY A 352 1.31 9.41 25.27
CA GLY A 352 0.59 8.39 24.51
C GLY A 352 0.65 7.00 25.16
N ASN A 353 0.31 5.97 24.38
CA ASN A 353 0.40 4.57 24.79
C ASN A 353 1.28 3.75 23.83
N THR A 354 1.57 2.50 24.20
CA THR A 354 2.50 1.64 23.43
C THR A 354 2.04 1.40 22.00
N SER A 355 0.74 1.25 21.75
CA SER A 355 0.22 1.10 20.39
C SER A 355 0.46 2.36 19.56
N GLN A 356 0.13 3.53 20.10
CA GLN A 356 0.36 4.80 19.43
C GLN A 356 1.84 5.02 19.13
N LEU A 357 2.73 4.71 20.07
CA LEU A 357 4.18 4.82 19.88
C LEU A 357 4.66 3.88 18.77
N ALA A 358 4.22 2.62 18.76
CA ALA A 358 4.62 1.65 17.75
C ALA A 358 4.14 2.04 16.34
N LEU A 359 2.90 2.56 16.23
CA LEU A 359 2.34 3.07 14.98
C LEU A 359 3.09 4.31 14.49
N ALA A 360 3.35 5.27 15.38
CA ALA A 360 4.13 6.47 15.07
C ALA A 360 5.56 6.11 14.65
N TRP A 361 6.20 5.18 15.35
CA TRP A 361 7.55 4.71 15.01
C TRP A 361 7.59 4.14 13.59
N ALA A 362 6.66 3.25 13.24
CA ALA A 362 6.58 2.67 11.89
C ALA A 362 6.33 3.75 10.84
N ALA A 363 5.37 4.65 11.07
CA ALA A 363 5.06 5.75 10.16
C ALA A 363 6.16 6.82 10.09
N SER A 364 7.09 6.89 11.06
CA SER A 364 8.21 7.84 11.05
C SER A 364 9.30 7.47 10.03
N ASN A 365 9.28 6.24 9.51
CA ASN A 365 10.17 5.84 8.44
C ASN A 365 9.68 6.48 7.11
N PRO A 366 10.54 7.23 6.39
CA PRO A 366 10.13 7.94 5.17
C PRO A 366 9.75 6.98 4.02
N ASN A 367 10.22 5.73 4.06
CA ASN A 367 9.91 4.73 3.03
C ASN A 367 8.58 4.01 3.28
N VAL A 368 7.86 4.35 4.36
CA VAL A 368 6.50 3.86 4.62
C VAL A 368 5.50 4.81 3.98
N SER A 369 4.80 4.40 2.92
CA SER A 369 3.73 5.26 2.35
C SER A 369 2.49 5.24 3.24
N THR A 370 2.08 4.05 3.70
CA THR A 370 0.96 3.89 4.62
C THR A 370 1.16 2.71 5.57
N VAL A 371 0.59 2.82 6.77
CA VAL A 371 0.55 1.80 7.82
C VAL A 371 -0.85 1.21 7.91
N ILE A 372 -1.00 -0.07 7.58
CA ILE A 372 -2.29 -0.76 7.60
C ILE A 372 -2.67 -1.10 9.04
N LEU A 373 -3.66 -0.39 9.56
CA LEU A 373 -4.30 -0.64 10.83
C LEU A 373 -5.25 -1.83 10.73
N GLY A 374 -5.43 -2.54 11.83
CA GLY A 374 -6.53 -3.49 12.00
C GLY A 374 -7.31 -3.12 13.25
N ALA A 375 -8.64 -3.05 13.13
CA ALA A 375 -9.50 -2.67 14.24
C ALA A 375 -10.76 -3.54 14.28
N THR A 376 -11.02 -4.16 15.42
CA THR A 376 -12.26 -4.91 15.67
C THR A 376 -13.34 -4.05 16.32
N LYS A 377 -13.01 -2.84 16.78
CA LYS A 377 -13.94 -1.91 17.44
C LYS A 377 -13.56 -0.46 17.11
N ILE A 378 -14.54 0.44 17.20
CA ILE A 378 -14.42 1.88 16.94
C ILE A 378 -13.36 2.52 17.84
N GLU A 379 -13.29 2.13 19.11
CA GLU A 379 -12.34 2.72 20.08
C GLU A 379 -10.89 2.48 19.68
N GLN A 380 -10.60 1.39 18.96
CA GLN A 380 -9.25 1.11 18.46
C GLN A 380 -8.85 2.08 17.35
N ILE A 381 -9.79 2.53 16.50
CA ILE A 381 -9.52 3.57 15.51
C ILE A 381 -9.24 4.90 16.21
N ASN A 382 -10.12 5.29 17.14
CA ASN A 382 -9.97 6.51 17.93
C ASN A 382 -8.68 6.55 18.76
N ASP A 383 -8.18 5.40 19.21
CA ASP A 383 -6.91 5.30 19.91
C ASP A 383 -5.71 5.34 18.95
N ASN A 384 -5.75 4.52 17.88
CA ASN A 384 -4.65 4.40 16.93
C ASN A 384 -4.35 5.73 16.23
N ILE A 385 -5.37 6.54 15.91
CA ILE A 385 -5.19 7.81 15.19
C ILE A 385 -4.35 8.82 16.00
N LYS A 386 -4.35 8.73 17.34
CA LYS A 386 -3.55 9.59 18.21
C LYS A 386 -2.05 9.39 18.01
N ALA A 387 -1.62 8.32 17.33
CA ALA A 387 -0.25 8.16 16.87
C ALA A 387 0.23 9.32 15.98
N LEU A 388 -0.68 10.00 15.25
CA LEU A 388 -0.33 11.18 14.44
C LEU A 388 0.33 12.27 15.29
N ALA A 389 -0.20 12.53 16.49
CA ALA A 389 0.34 13.52 17.42
C ALA A 389 1.69 13.13 18.03
N LEU A 390 2.06 11.84 17.98
CA LEU A 390 3.37 11.38 18.43
C LEU A 390 4.44 11.47 17.35
N LEU A 391 4.07 11.51 16.06
CA LEU A 391 5.05 11.59 14.96
C LEU A 391 6.00 12.77 15.13
N ASP A 392 5.48 13.93 15.49
CA ASP A 392 6.26 15.16 15.65
C ASP A 392 7.06 15.19 16.97
N LYS A 393 6.80 14.24 17.88
CA LYS A 393 7.52 14.05 19.14
C LYS A 393 8.64 13.00 19.04
N LEU A 394 8.75 12.27 17.93
CA LEU A 394 9.82 11.29 17.71
C LEU A 394 11.11 12.01 17.28
N THR A 395 11.68 12.80 18.21
CA THR A 395 12.97 13.46 18.04
C THR A 395 14.10 12.44 17.88
N PRO A 396 15.28 12.84 17.37
CA PRO A 396 16.44 11.94 17.28
C PRO A 396 16.77 11.24 18.61
N GLU A 397 16.67 11.95 19.73
CA GLU A 397 16.95 11.43 21.07
C GLU A 397 15.93 10.37 21.48
N VAL A 398 14.64 10.61 21.22
CA VAL A 398 13.57 9.64 21.49
C VAL A 398 13.72 8.40 20.61
N LYS A 399 14.09 8.59 19.33
CA LYS A 399 14.36 7.47 18.43
C LYS A 399 15.54 6.65 18.92
N GLU A 400 16.61 7.28 19.41
CA GLU A 400 17.74 6.58 20.02
C GLU A 400 17.35 5.81 21.29
N GLU A 401 16.51 6.39 22.17
CA GLU A 401 15.96 5.70 23.35
C GLU A 401 15.17 4.44 22.94
N ILE A 402 14.36 4.54 21.88
CA ILE A 402 13.63 3.40 21.31
C ILE A 402 14.59 2.35 20.74
N GLU A 403 15.59 2.75 19.96
CA GLU A 403 16.57 1.83 19.37
C GLU A 403 17.37 1.09 20.46
N ALA A 404 17.74 1.77 21.55
CA ALA A 404 18.41 1.15 22.70
C ALA A 404 17.53 0.12 23.41
N VAL A 405 16.21 0.34 23.50
CA VAL A 405 15.26 -0.64 24.03
C VAL A 405 15.09 -1.82 23.08
N LEU A 406 14.92 -1.54 21.79
CA LEU A 406 14.67 -2.57 20.78
C LEU A 406 15.88 -3.46 20.55
N ASP A 407 17.09 -2.89 20.58
CA ASP A 407 18.37 -3.58 20.44
C ASP A 407 18.35 -4.63 19.32
N ASN A 408 17.83 -4.21 18.17
CA ASN A 408 17.64 -5.07 17.00
C ASN A 408 17.76 -4.29 15.69
N LYS A 409 18.39 -3.11 15.72
CA LYS A 409 18.59 -2.27 14.55
C LYS A 409 19.31 -3.09 13.47
N PRO A 410 18.72 -3.25 12.27
CA PRO A 410 19.34 -4.00 11.20
C PRO A 410 20.73 -3.45 10.86
N LYS A 411 21.67 -4.36 10.60
CA LYS A 411 23.02 -3.94 10.19
C LYS A 411 22.95 -3.48 8.73
N PRO A 412 23.44 -2.28 8.40
CA PRO A 412 23.51 -1.86 7.01
C PRO A 412 24.45 -2.78 6.23
N THR A 413 24.24 -2.87 4.92
CA THR A 413 25.17 -3.59 4.03
C THR A 413 26.57 -3.00 4.18
N PRO A 414 27.59 -3.83 4.51
CA PRO A 414 28.94 -3.33 4.72
C PRO A 414 29.48 -2.71 3.44
N THR A 415 29.94 -1.45 3.53
CA THR A 415 30.56 -0.73 2.42
C THR A 415 32.02 -1.13 2.22
N PHE A 416 32.64 -1.82 3.20
CA PHE A 416 34.06 -2.17 3.21
C PHE A 416 34.98 -0.97 2.93
N ASN A 417 34.64 0.21 3.47
CA ASN A 417 35.31 1.49 3.22
C ASN A 417 35.28 1.93 1.73
N ARG A 418 34.28 1.50 0.97
CA ARG A 418 34.06 1.86 -0.44
C ARG A 418 32.75 2.62 -0.61
N GLU A 419 32.64 3.75 0.07
CA GLU A 419 31.52 4.68 -0.15
C GLU A 419 31.68 5.33 -1.54
N ARG A 420 30.56 5.50 -2.25
CA ARG A 420 30.50 6.07 -3.61
C ARG A 420 29.68 7.33 -3.61
#